data_AF-A0A936ZYX6-F1
#
_entry.id   AF-A0A936ZYX6-F1
#
_cell.length_a   1.000
_cell.length_b   1.000
_cell.length_c   1.000
_cell.angle_alpha   90.00
_cell.angle_beta   90.00
_cell.angle_gamma   90.00
#
_symmetry.space_group_name_H-M   'P 1'
#
loop_
_entity.id
_entity.type
_entity.pdbx_description
1 polymer ?
#
loop_
_entity_poly.entity_id
_entity_poly.type
_entity_poly.pdbx_seq_one_letter_code
_entity_poly.pdbx_strand_id
1 'polypeptide(L)'
;MNINIIKPQITLFLVMFLAMSCARNVEPTTENINKIFASKDFTFEFNTAEGIKRSLSFRNDYLVYKSDQPTFRRGVTYDEVLLINDFIQKIVYLHSSTLDPETTSHYIIKNTAYKVTIVPEQEDFYFDALIKTLKLDTPN
;
A
#
# COMPACT_ATOMS: atom_id res chain seq x y z
N MET A 1 -29.16 7.93 -39.88
CA MET A 1 -28.35 6.69 -39.94
C MET A 1 -27.92 6.35 -38.53
N ASN A 2 -28.50 5.26 -38.00
CA ASN A 2 -28.31 4.55 -36.73
C ASN A 2 -27.63 5.25 -35.53
N ILE A 3 -28.47 5.71 -34.61
CA ILE A 3 -28.08 5.89 -33.20
C ILE A 3 -28.06 4.47 -32.60
N ASN A 4 -26.87 3.94 -32.32
CA ASN A 4 -26.72 2.64 -31.67
C ASN A 4 -27.32 2.71 -30.26
N ILE A 5 -28.50 2.13 -30.09
CA ILE A 5 -29.15 1.95 -28.80
C ILE A 5 -28.36 0.86 -28.07
N ILE A 6 -27.46 1.27 -27.18
CA ILE A 6 -26.77 0.36 -26.26
C ILE A 6 -27.85 -0.32 -25.41
N LYS A 7 -28.00 -1.64 -25.56
CA LYS A 7 -29.03 -2.41 -24.84
C LYS A 7 -28.83 -2.26 -23.33
N PRO A 8 -29.89 -2.04 -22.53
CA PRO A 8 -29.79 -1.83 -21.09
C PRO A 8 -29.14 -3.00 -20.33
N GLN A 9 -29.20 -4.22 -20.89
CA GLN A 9 -28.50 -5.40 -20.37
C GLN A 9 -26.97 -5.27 -20.45
N ILE A 10 -26.43 -4.61 -21.49
CA ILE A 10 -24.98 -4.39 -21.67
C ILE A 10 -24.50 -3.33 -20.67
N THR A 11 -25.29 -2.28 -20.46
CA THR A 11 -25.00 -1.23 -19.47
C THR A 11 -24.96 -1.80 -18.05
N LEU A 12 -25.88 -2.72 -17.71
CA LEU A 12 -25.91 -3.38 -16.41
C LEU A 12 -24.68 -4.26 -16.16
N PHE A 13 -24.25 -5.04 -17.17
CA PHE A 13 -23.02 -5.84 -17.10
C PHE A 13 -21.78 -4.96 -16.94
N LEU A 14 -21.71 -3.81 -17.63
CA LEU A 14 -20.59 -2.88 -17.53
C LEU A 14 -20.48 -2.29 -16.11
N VAL A 15 -21.61 -1.86 -15.52
CA VAL A 15 -21.66 -1.32 -14.15
C VAL A 15 -21.25 -2.39 -13.12
N MET A 16 -21.67 -3.65 -13.33
CA MET A 16 -21.31 -4.76 -12.45
C MET A 16 -19.81 -5.13 -12.52
N PHE A 17 -19.20 -5.06 -13.71
CA PHE A 17 -17.75 -5.23 -13.89
C PHE A 17 -16.94 -4.10 -13.25
N LEU A 18 -17.42 -2.86 -13.35
CA LEU A 18 -16.77 -1.70 -12.73
C LEU A 18 -16.81 -1.76 -11.19
N ALA A 19 -17.85 -2.35 -10.60
CA ALA A 19 -17.98 -2.51 -9.15
C ALA A 19 -16.98 -3.51 -8.52
N MET A 20 -16.31 -4.36 -9.32
CA MET A 20 -15.33 -5.34 -8.83
C MET A 20 -13.88 -4.83 -8.82
N SER A 21 -13.61 -3.57 -9.16
CA SER A 21 -12.25 -3.05 -9.34
C SER A 21 -11.53 -2.63 -8.04
N CYS A 22 -12.03 -3.01 -6.86
CA CYS A 22 -11.33 -2.74 -5.60
C CYS A 22 -10.30 -3.84 -5.31
N ALA A 23 -9.09 -3.47 -4.89
CA ALA A 23 -8.09 -4.41 -4.41
C ALA A 23 -8.67 -5.27 -3.28
N ARG A 24 -8.48 -6.59 -3.35
CA ARG A 24 -9.02 -7.54 -2.40
C ARG A 24 -8.31 -7.38 -1.06
N ASN A 25 -9.07 -7.12 0.00
CA ASN A 25 -8.54 -7.19 1.36
C ASN A 25 -8.18 -8.65 1.69
N VAL A 26 -6.96 -8.88 2.15
CA VAL A 26 -6.45 -10.19 2.54
C VAL A 26 -5.72 -10.10 3.88
N GLU A 27 -5.66 -11.21 4.60
CA GLU A 27 -5.07 -11.30 5.93
C GLU A 27 -3.59 -10.85 5.94
N PRO A 28 -3.13 -10.19 7.03
CA PRO A 28 -1.74 -9.79 7.21
C PRO A 28 -0.87 -10.99 7.51
N THR A 29 -0.47 -11.69 6.45
CA THR A 29 0.45 -12.83 6.51
C THR A 29 1.62 -12.58 5.57
N THR A 30 2.79 -13.14 5.90
CA THR A 30 3.98 -13.08 5.03
C THR A 30 3.69 -13.54 3.60
N GLU A 31 2.87 -14.58 3.43
CA GLU A 31 2.49 -15.06 2.10
C GLU A 31 1.75 -14.00 1.28
N ASN A 32 0.79 -13.30 1.88
CA ASN A 32 0.03 -12.26 1.19
C ASN A 32 0.86 -11.00 0.92
N ILE A 33 1.77 -10.64 1.83
CA ILE A 33 2.76 -9.57 1.57
C ILE A 33 3.63 -9.93 0.37
N ASN A 34 4.16 -11.16 0.31
CA ASN A 34 5.00 -11.60 -0.79
C ASN A 34 4.27 -11.57 -2.14
N LYS A 35 2.96 -11.90 -2.16
CA LYS A 35 2.11 -11.75 -3.35
C LYS A 35 2.01 -10.29 -3.83
N ILE A 36 1.99 -9.33 -2.91
CA ILE A 36 2.02 -7.90 -3.26
C ILE A 36 3.38 -7.52 -3.84
N PHE A 37 4.48 -7.92 -3.21
CA PHE A 37 5.82 -7.60 -3.72
C PHE A 37 6.12 -8.23 -5.08
N ALA A 38 5.58 -9.42 -5.36
CA ALA A 38 5.75 -10.13 -6.62
C ALA A 38 5.29 -9.33 -7.85
N SER A 39 4.37 -8.35 -7.71
CA SER A 39 3.95 -7.49 -8.82
C SER A 39 4.99 -6.44 -9.20
N LYS A 40 6.03 -6.22 -8.38
CA LYS A 40 7.02 -5.13 -8.56
C LYS A 40 6.38 -3.74 -8.67
N ASP A 41 5.17 -3.61 -8.11
CA ASP A 41 4.37 -2.39 -8.07
C ASP A 41 3.53 -2.45 -6.81
N PHE A 42 3.87 -1.62 -5.83
CA PHE A 42 3.14 -1.55 -4.57
C PHE A 42 3.21 -0.17 -3.95
N THR A 43 2.30 0.05 -3.01
CA THR A 43 2.30 1.19 -2.11
C THR A 43 2.24 0.68 -0.67
N PHE A 44 3.15 1.15 0.16
CA PHE A 44 3.13 1.02 1.61
C PHE A 44 2.74 2.37 2.22
N GLU A 45 1.65 2.40 2.99
CA GLU A 45 1.07 3.58 3.60
C GLU A 45 1.13 3.43 5.12
N PHE A 46 1.34 4.55 5.79
CA PHE A 46 1.12 4.71 7.21
C PHE A 46 0.04 5.76 7.42
N ASN A 47 -1.02 5.37 8.12
CA ASN A 47 -2.13 6.23 8.49
C ASN A 47 -2.11 6.35 10.01
N THR A 48 -1.98 7.57 10.53
CA THR A 48 -2.02 7.81 11.98
C THR A 48 -3.46 7.89 12.47
N ALA A 49 -3.70 7.64 13.75
CA ALA A 49 -4.99 7.87 14.40
C ALA A 49 -5.47 9.35 14.28
N GLU A 50 -4.54 10.28 14.08
CA GLU A 50 -4.82 11.71 13.86
C GLU A 50 -5.19 12.05 12.40
N GLY A 51 -5.21 11.06 11.50
CA GLY A 51 -5.56 11.23 10.10
C GLY A 51 -4.40 11.68 9.19
N ILE A 52 -3.17 11.71 9.70
CA ILE A 52 -1.98 12.00 8.88
C ILE A 52 -1.66 10.77 8.05
N LYS A 53 -1.45 10.98 6.75
CA LYS A 53 -1.12 9.91 5.81
C LYS A 53 0.24 10.13 5.15
N ARG A 54 1.06 9.08 5.18
CA ARG A 54 2.36 9.03 4.50
C ARG A 54 2.46 7.77 3.69
N SER A 55 3.16 7.80 2.56
CA SER A 55 3.24 6.64 1.68
C SER A 55 4.59 6.51 0.96
N LEU A 56 5.08 5.28 0.88
CA LEU A 56 6.20 4.86 0.08
C LEU A 56 5.68 3.96 -1.05
N SER A 57 5.87 4.35 -2.31
CA SER A 57 5.48 3.53 -3.46
C SER A 57 6.71 3.07 -4.24
N PHE A 58 6.67 1.84 -4.74
CA PHE A 58 7.65 1.33 -5.69
C PHE A 58 6.98 1.10 -7.04
N ARG A 59 7.49 1.71 -8.11
CA ARG A 59 7.05 1.49 -9.49
C ARG A 59 8.14 1.88 -10.47
N ASN A 60 8.33 1.08 -11.52
CA ASN A 60 9.30 1.34 -12.59
C ASN A 60 10.72 1.64 -12.05
N ASP A 61 11.18 0.86 -11.08
CA ASP A 61 12.51 1.00 -10.44
C ASP A 61 12.73 2.31 -9.66
N TYR A 62 11.64 2.96 -9.23
CA TYR A 62 11.69 4.12 -8.34
C TYR A 62 10.93 3.88 -7.05
N LEU A 63 11.54 4.30 -5.94
CA LEU A 63 10.83 4.61 -4.70
C LEU A 63 10.34 6.06 -4.75
N VAL A 64 9.07 6.25 -4.40
CA VAL A 64 8.43 7.55 -4.30
C VAL A 64 7.85 7.69 -2.90
N TYR A 65 8.41 8.59 -2.10
CA TYR A 65 7.91 8.91 -0.77
C TYR A 65 7.09 10.20 -0.81
N LYS A 66 5.86 10.12 -0.28
CA LYS A 66 4.92 11.23 -0.17
C LYS A 66 4.54 11.44 1.30
N SER A 67 4.56 12.69 1.71
CA SER A 67 4.15 13.18 3.03
C SER A 67 3.55 14.59 2.87
N ASP A 68 3.50 15.36 3.96
CA ASP A 68 3.23 16.80 3.97
C ASP A 68 4.38 17.64 3.37
N GLN A 69 5.58 17.06 3.28
CA GLN A 69 6.77 17.64 2.66
C GLN A 69 6.84 17.36 1.15
N PRO A 70 7.75 18.02 0.40
CA PRO A 70 7.96 17.71 -1.02
C PRO A 70 8.16 16.21 -1.28
N THR A 71 7.63 15.74 -2.41
CA THR A 71 7.74 14.32 -2.79
C THR A 71 9.20 13.96 -3.10
N PHE A 72 9.72 12.93 -2.43
CA PHE A 72 11.06 12.41 -2.69
C PHE A 72 10.99 11.23 -3.65
N ARG A 73 11.93 11.19 -4.60
CA ARG A 73 12.03 10.12 -5.59
C ARG A 73 13.48 9.65 -5.68
N ARG A 74 13.69 8.32 -5.55
CA ARG A 74 15.00 7.68 -5.64
C ARG A 74 14.91 6.48 -6.59
N GLY A 75 15.85 6.38 -7.54
CA GLY A 75 16.02 5.17 -8.34
C GLY A 75 16.64 4.07 -7.49
N VAL A 76 16.12 2.85 -7.60
CA VAL A 76 16.56 1.70 -6.79
C VAL A 76 16.53 0.41 -7.60
N THR A 77 17.32 -0.57 -7.17
CA THR A 77 17.20 -1.94 -7.66
C THR A 77 16.06 -2.67 -6.95
N TYR A 78 15.49 -3.69 -7.59
CA TYR A 78 14.46 -4.50 -6.95
C TYR A 78 15.00 -5.33 -5.76
N ASP A 79 16.30 -5.67 -5.75
CA ASP A 79 16.92 -6.36 -4.62
C ASP A 79 16.94 -5.48 -3.36
N GLU A 80 17.18 -4.17 -3.50
CA GLU A 80 17.01 -3.23 -2.38
C GLU A 80 15.56 -3.18 -1.89
N VAL A 81 14.59 -3.34 -2.79
CA VAL A 81 13.16 -3.33 -2.45
C VAL A 81 12.77 -4.58 -1.66
N LEU A 82 13.42 -5.73 -1.89
CA LEU A 82 13.22 -6.92 -1.07
C LEU A 82 13.61 -6.69 0.40
N LEU A 83 14.54 -5.80 0.69
CA LEU A 83 14.86 -5.41 2.08
C LEU A 83 13.69 -4.67 2.75
N ILE A 84 12.89 -3.93 1.98
CA ILE A 84 11.65 -3.30 2.47
C ILE A 84 10.61 -4.37 2.80
N ASN A 85 10.52 -5.43 1.98
CA ASN A 85 9.65 -6.58 2.27
C ASN A 85 10.03 -7.24 3.60
N ASP A 86 11.32 -7.54 3.79
CA ASP A 86 11.83 -8.16 5.02
C ASP A 86 11.54 -7.28 6.25
N PHE A 87 11.63 -5.96 6.10
CA PHE A 87 11.24 -5.01 7.14
C PHE A 87 9.74 -5.10 7.46
N ILE A 88 8.88 -5.03 6.45
CA ILE A 88 7.41 -5.08 6.64
C ILE A 88 6.97 -6.40 7.26
N GLN A 89 7.58 -7.52 6.88
CA GLN A 89 7.28 -8.83 7.47
C GLN A 89 7.53 -8.87 8.98
N LYS A 90 8.50 -8.10 9.51
CA LYS A 90 8.70 -8.00 10.96
C LYS A 90 7.54 -7.27 11.65
N ILE A 91 6.94 -6.29 10.99
CA ILE A 91 5.80 -5.52 11.50
C ILE A 91 4.52 -6.35 11.45
N VAL A 92 4.37 -7.23 10.46
CA VAL A 92 3.21 -8.14 10.36
C VAL A 92 3.01 -8.94 11.65
N TYR A 93 4.08 -9.38 12.30
CA TYR A 93 4.00 -10.12 13.57
C TYR A 93 3.49 -9.29 14.75
N LEU A 94 3.46 -7.97 14.63
CA LEU A 94 2.94 -7.06 15.64
C LEU A 94 1.44 -6.78 15.46
N HIS A 95 0.81 -7.39 14.46
CA HIS A 95 -0.59 -7.18 14.17
C HIS A 95 -1.49 -7.62 15.33
N SER A 96 -2.27 -6.67 15.86
CA SER A 96 -3.34 -6.93 16.80
C SER A 96 -4.62 -7.33 16.08
N SER A 97 -5.23 -8.42 16.52
CA SER A 97 -6.57 -8.83 16.09
C SER A 97 -7.70 -8.09 16.84
N THR A 98 -7.36 -7.31 17.88
CA THR A 98 -8.33 -6.67 18.77
C THR A 98 -8.47 -5.16 18.57
N LEU A 99 -7.50 -4.52 17.90
CA LEU A 99 -7.52 -3.08 17.65
C LEU A 99 -8.26 -2.74 16.35
N ASP A 100 -8.99 -1.62 16.36
CA ASP A 100 -9.76 -1.15 15.21
C ASP A 100 -8.92 -0.16 14.36
N PRO A 101 -8.64 -0.48 13.08
CA PRO A 101 -7.87 0.39 12.19
C PRO A 101 -8.49 1.77 11.94
N GLU A 102 -9.79 1.96 12.14
CA GLU A 102 -10.44 3.26 11.95
C GLU A 102 -10.16 4.24 13.09
N THR A 103 -9.72 3.72 14.24
CA THR A 103 -9.46 4.52 15.46
C THR A 103 -8.01 4.47 15.90
N THR A 104 -7.19 3.65 15.23
CA THR A 104 -5.78 3.44 15.60
C THR A 104 -4.86 3.65 14.40
N SER A 105 -3.62 4.04 14.70
CA SER A 105 -2.57 4.10 13.69
C SER A 105 -2.38 2.71 13.07
N HIS A 106 -2.25 2.65 11.76
CA HIS A 106 -2.11 1.39 11.05
C HIS A 106 -1.34 1.55 9.74
N TYR A 107 -0.80 0.43 9.27
CA TYR A 107 -0.15 0.33 7.99
C TYR A 107 -1.07 -0.29 6.95
N ILE A 108 -0.94 0.15 5.71
CA ILE A 108 -1.57 -0.49 4.56
C ILE A 108 -0.48 -0.80 3.54
N ILE A 109 -0.40 -2.04 3.10
CA ILE A 109 0.37 -2.38 1.90
C ILE A 109 -0.55 -2.94 0.83
N LYS A 110 -0.41 -2.42 -0.38
CA LYS A 110 -1.34 -2.76 -1.47
C LYS A 110 -0.68 -2.69 -2.83
N ASN A 111 -1.25 -3.44 -3.77
CA ASN A 111 -1.10 -3.24 -5.21
C ASN A 111 -2.49 -3.17 -5.85
N THR A 112 -2.56 -3.37 -7.16
CA THR A 112 -3.84 -3.37 -7.90
C THR A 112 -4.77 -4.52 -7.51
N ALA A 113 -4.25 -5.65 -7.04
CA ALA A 113 -5.01 -6.87 -6.78
C ALA A 113 -5.30 -7.10 -5.29
N TYR A 114 -4.36 -6.75 -4.42
CA TYR A 114 -4.39 -7.10 -3.00
C TYR A 114 -4.13 -5.88 -2.11
N LYS A 115 -4.77 -5.88 -0.95
CA LYS A 115 -4.56 -4.93 0.14
C LYS A 115 -4.43 -5.72 1.44
N VAL A 116 -3.39 -5.42 2.19
CA VAL A 116 -3.16 -5.91 3.56
C VAL A 116 -3.15 -4.71 4.49
N THR A 117 -3.87 -4.80 5.60
CA THR A 117 -3.85 -3.82 6.68
C THR A 117 -3.15 -4.44 7.90
N ILE A 118 -2.19 -3.74 8.48
CA ILE A 118 -1.48 -4.17 9.68
C ILE A 118 -1.73 -3.12 10.76
N VAL A 119 -2.42 -3.52 11.81
CA VAL A 119 -2.70 -2.69 12.99
C VAL A 119 -1.75 -3.12 14.12
N PRO A 120 -0.66 -2.39 14.39
CA PRO A 120 0.28 -2.77 15.45
C PRO A 120 -0.25 -2.39 16.84
N GLU A 121 0.08 -3.16 17.88
CA GLU A 121 -0.21 -2.78 19.28
C GLU A 121 0.69 -1.66 19.79
N GLN A 122 1.91 -1.60 19.27
CA GLN A 122 2.92 -0.61 19.64
C GLN A 122 3.67 -0.18 18.38
N GLU A 123 3.89 1.13 18.27
CA GLU A 123 4.86 1.82 17.39
C GLU A 123 4.33 2.43 16.08
N ASP A 124 4.21 3.77 16.12
CA ASP A 124 4.22 4.64 14.94
C ASP A 124 5.64 4.78 14.32
N PHE A 125 6.68 4.38 15.07
CA PHE A 125 8.10 4.64 14.77
C PHE A 125 8.66 3.86 13.57
N TYR A 126 8.14 2.67 13.28
CA TYR A 126 8.73 1.79 12.25
C TYR A 126 8.79 2.45 10.88
N PHE A 127 7.74 3.22 10.53
CA PHE A 127 7.72 3.91 9.24
C PHE A 127 8.82 4.95 9.13
N ASP A 128 9.07 5.73 10.19
CA ASP A 128 10.12 6.73 10.21
C ASP A 128 11.50 6.10 10.09
N ALA A 129 11.73 4.99 10.80
CA ALA A 129 12.96 4.23 10.71
C ALA A 129 13.21 3.73 9.28
N LEU A 130 12.16 3.26 8.58
CA LEU A 130 12.26 2.85 7.19
C LEU A 130 12.63 4.01 6.27
N ILE A 131 11.93 5.14 6.35
CA ILE A 131 12.19 6.32 5.50
C ILE A 131 13.61 6.84 5.71
N LYS A 132 14.09 6.92 6.95
CA LYS A 132 15.47 7.31 7.30
C LYS A 132 16.50 6.33 6.74
N THR A 133 16.26 5.03 6.89
CA THR A 133 17.15 3.98 6.37
C THR A 133 17.28 4.05 4.85
N LEU A 134 16.18 4.39 4.17
CA LEU A 134 16.16 4.58 2.71
C LEU A 134 16.68 5.96 2.27
N LYS A 135 17.04 6.85 3.20
CA LYS A 135 17.47 8.24 2.97
C LYS A 135 16.45 9.03 2.14
N LEU A 136 15.17 8.91 2.51
CA LEU A 136 14.05 9.55 1.82
C LEU A 136 13.47 10.74 2.61
N ASP A 137 14.13 11.19 3.67
CA ASP A 137 13.72 12.29 4.55
C ASP A 137 14.56 13.57 4.37
N THR A 138 15.63 13.52 3.58
CA THR A 138 16.49 14.68 3.28
C THR A 138 16.69 14.85 1.77
N PRO A 139 16.68 16.08 1.23
CA PRO A 139 17.11 16.31 -0.15
C PRO A 139 18.60 15.97 -0.30
N ASN A 140 18.93 15.21 -1.34
CA ASN A 140 20.32 14.98 -1.76
C ASN A 140 20.93 16.24 -2.36
#